data_AF-A0A953PTK1-F1
#
_entry.id   AF-A0A953PTK1-F1
#
_cell.length_a   1.000
_cell.length_b   1.000
_cell.length_c   1.000
_cell.angle_alpha   90.00
_cell.angle_beta   90.00
_cell.angle_gamma   90.00
#
_symmetry.space_group_name_H-M   'P 1'
#
loop_
_entity.id
_entity.type
_entity.pdbx_description
1 polymer ?
#
loop_
_entity_poly.entity_id
_entity_poly.type
_entity_poly.pdbx_seq_one_letter_code
_entity_poly.pdbx_strand_id
1 'polypeptide(L)'
;MRTTKTLSITLPPEMLSRAEAIARRENRTMSELVREALRTYERQTWWDEMRAYGRAKAARVGVNTPEDVVRVIHEHRQEQRLRHRKRPRK
;
A
#
# COMPACT_ATOMS: atom_id res chain seq x y z
N MET A 1 18.10 21.90 7.06
CA MET A 1 16.77 21.96 7.72
C MET A 1 16.51 20.64 8.41
N ARG A 2 16.05 20.61 9.68
CA ARG A 2 15.65 19.36 10.35
C ARG A 2 14.25 18.97 9.88
N THR A 3 14.07 17.73 9.43
CA THR A 3 12.80 17.20 8.88
C THR A 3 11.96 16.45 9.91
N THR A 4 12.33 16.52 11.20
CA THR A 4 11.69 15.75 12.28
C THR A 4 11.22 16.65 13.42
N LYS A 5 10.06 16.30 14.01
CA LYS A 5 9.49 16.93 15.21
C LYS A 5 9.32 15.88 16.32
N THR A 6 9.43 16.31 17.57
CA THR A 6 9.22 15.44 18.74
C THR A 6 7.72 15.16 18.92
N LEU A 7 7.40 13.91 19.23
CA LEU A 7 6.06 13.45 19.55
C LEU A 7 6.10 12.88 20.98
N SER A 8 5.22 13.38 21.86
CA SER A 8 5.00 12.83 23.20
C SER A 8 3.66 12.11 23.22
N ILE A 9 3.64 10.85 23.63
CA ILE A 9 2.44 10.01 23.69
C ILE A 9 2.42 9.22 24.99
N THR A 10 1.22 9.00 25.52
CA THR A 10 1.00 8.12 26.68
C THR A 10 0.65 6.72 26.19
N LEU A 11 1.30 5.71 26.75
CA LEU A 11 1.07 4.30 26.43
C LEU A 11 0.81 3.51 27.71
N PRO A 12 -0.03 2.46 27.67
CA PRO A 12 -0.13 1.51 28.78
C PRO A 12 1.26 0.92 29.10
N PRO A 13 1.62 0.70 30.38
CA PRO A 13 2.95 0.20 30.76
C PRO A 13 3.34 -1.10 30.03
N GLU A 14 2.39 -2.02 29.92
CA GLU A 14 2.59 -3.30 29.20
C GLU A 14 2.85 -3.10 27.70
N MET A 15 2.23 -2.09 27.10
CA MET A 15 2.46 -1.77 25.69
C MET A 15 3.86 -1.18 25.49
N LEU A 16 4.30 -0.30 26.40
CA LEU A 16 5.65 0.27 26.36
C LEU A 16 6.72 -0.82 26.51
N SER A 17 6.58 -1.70 27.50
CA SER A 17 7.50 -2.83 27.73
C SER A 17 7.64 -3.72 26.49
N ARG A 18 6.52 -4.05 25.83
CA ARG A 18 6.55 -4.80 24.56
C ARG A 18 7.22 -4.04 23.43
N ALA A 19 6.95 -2.74 23.29
CA ALA A 19 7.59 -1.91 22.28
C ALA A 19 9.12 -1.87 22.47
N GLU A 20 9.58 -1.76 23.71
CA GLU A 20 11.01 -1.79 24.05
C GLU A 20 11.66 -3.14 23.74
N ALA A 21 10.97 -4.25 24.03
CA ALA A 21 11.45 -5.58 23.68
C ALA A 21 11.56 -5.77 22.17
N ILE A 22 10.57 -5.29 21.41
CA ILE A 22 10.57 -5.32 19.94
C ILE A 22 11.73 -4.47 19.38
N ALA A 23 11.90 -3.24 19.88
CA ALA A 23 12.95 -2.34 19.46
C ALA A 23 14.35 -2.94 19.70
N ARG A 24 14.58 -3.54 20.88
CA ARG A 24 15.82 -4.24 21.22
C ARG A 24 16.08 -5.44 20.31
N ARG A 25 15.07 -6.30 20.12
CA ARG A 25 15.19 -7.50 19.27
C ARG A 25 15.56 -7.16 17.83
N GLU A 26 15.03 -6.05 17.32
CA GLU A 26 15.25 -5.61 15.93
C GLU A 26 16.39 -4.59 15.80
N ASN A 27 17.17 -4.38 16.87
CA ASN A 27 18.30 -3.46 16.93
C ASN A 27 17.97 -2.06 16.39
N ARG A 28 16.80 -1.52 16.77
CA ARG A 28 16.27 -0.22 16.33
C ARG A 28 15.88 0.65 17.51
N THR A 29 15.79 1.96 17.27
CA THR A 29 15.33 2.93 18.27
C THR A 29 13.80 2.95 18.39
N MET A 30 13.29 3.44 19.53
CA MET A 30 11.85 3.60 19.74
C MET A 30 11.21 4.51 18.68
N SER A 31 11.89 5.60 18.32
CA SER A 31 11.43 6.53 17.30
C SER A 31 11.34 5.89 15.91
N GLU A 32 12.22 4.94 15.59
CA GLU A 32 12.14 4.19 14.33
C GLU A 32 10.98 3.20 14.33
N LEU A 33 10.80 2.46 15.43
CA LEU A 33 9.68 1.56 15.62
C LEU A 33 8.34 2.30 15.44
N VAL A 34 8.17 3.44 16.12
CA VAL A 34 6.93 4.23 16.05
C VAL A 34 6.70 4.78 14.65
N ARG A 35 7.74 5.30 13.98
CA ARG A 35 7.62 5.78 12.59
C ARG A 35 7.21 4.65 11.63
N GLU A 36 7.76 3.45 11.81
CA GLU A 36 7.40 2.32 10.96
C GLU A 36 5.98 1.82 11.22
N ALA A 37 5.57 1.79 12.50
CA ALA A 37 4.21 1.45 12.88
C ALA A 37 3.20 2.42 12.23
N LEU A 38 3.47 3.73 12.26
CA LEU A 38 2.63 4.74 11.61
C LEU A 38 2.56 4.56 10.09
N ARG A 39 3.70 4.34 9.43
CA ARG A 39 3.73 4.06 7.98
C ARG A 39 2.95 2.80 7.61
N THR A 40 3.03 1.78 8.45
CA THR A 40 2.30 0.52 8.24
C THR A 40 0.80 0.74 8.40
N TYR A 41 0.39 1.51 9.42
CA TYR A 41 -1.00 1.86 9.67
C TYR A 41 -1.60 2.67 8.51
N GLU A 42 -0.90 3.70 8.02
CA GLU A 42 -1.32 4.48 6.85
C GLU A 42 -1.48 3.60 5.61
N ARG A 43 -0.48 2.74 5.33
CA ARG A 43 -0.52 1.83 4.19
C ARG A 43 -1.71 0.87 4.27
N GLN A 44 -1.98 0.31 5.45
CA GLN A 44 -3.11 -0.59 5.65
C GLN A 44 -4.43 0.15 5.42
N THR A 45 -4.58 1.35 5.97
CA THR A 45 -5.78 2.17 5.79
C THR A 45 -6.01 2.48 4.31
N TRP A 46 -4.97 2.89 3.60
CA TRP A 46 -5.04 3.14 2.16
C TRP A 46 -5.43 1.87 1.36
N TRP A 47 -4.85 0.71 1.70
CA TRP A 47 -5.25 -0.54 1.07
C TRP A 47 -6.70 -0.88 1.34
N ASP A 48 -7.22 -0.64 2.55
CA ASP A 48 -8.60 -0.91 2.93
C ASP A 48 -9.58 -0.09 2.09
N GLU A 49 -9.29 1.20 1.89
CA GLU A 49 -10.05 2.09 1.01
C GLU A 49 -9.98 1.64 -0.46
N MET A 50 -8.79 1.36 -0.97
CA MET A 50 -8.58 0.97 -2.36
C MET A 50 -9.22 -0.39 -2.68
N ARG A 51 -9.29 -1.32 -1.72
CA ARG A 51 -9.95 -2.61 -1.93
C ARG A 51 -11.43 -2.46 -2.23
N ALA A 52 -12.13 -1.48 -1.63
CA ALA A 52 -13.54 -1.25 -1.94
C ALA A 52 -13.73 -0.81 -3.40
N TYR A 53 -12.93 0.16 -3.85
CA TYR A 53 -12.92 0.60 -5.24
C TYR A 53 -12.54 -0.54 -6.19
N GLY A 54 -11.46 -1.27 -5.88
CA GLY A 54 -10.93 -2.35 -6.70
C GLY A 54 -11.96 -3.47 -6.90
N ARG A 55 -12.65 -3.90 -5.82
CA ARG A 55 -13.71 -4.92 -5.91
C ARG A 55 -14.87 -4.47 -6.79
N ALA A 56 -15.36 -3.24 -6.61
CA ALA A 56 -16.45 -2.72 -7.42
C ALA A 56 -16.09 -2.64 -8.90
N LYS A 57 -14.85 -2.24 -9.21
CA LYS A 57 -14.35 -2.19 -10.59
C LYS A 57 -14.16 -3.59 -11.17
N ALA A 58 -13.56 -4.52 -10.42
CA ALA A 58 -13.29 -5.89 -10.84
C ALA A 58 -14.59 -6.64 -11.19
N ALA A 59 -15.64 -6.49 -10.38
CA ALA A 59 -16.96 -7.04 -10.66
C ALA A 59 -17.56 -6.53 -11.97
N ARG A 60 -17.40 -5.22 -12.27
CA ARG A 60 -17.90 -4.62 -13.53
C ARG A 60 -17.19 -5.15 -14.78
N VAL A 61 -15.93 -5.57 -14.66
CA VAL A 61 -15.13 -6.05 -15.80
C VAL A 61 -14.93 -7.57 -15.79
N GLY A 62 -15.64 -8.30 -14.91
CA GLY A 62 -15.60 -9.76 -14.85
C GLY A 62 -14.26 -10.34 -14.37
N VAL A 63 -13.49 -9.61 -13.56
CA VAL A 63 -12.25 -10.10 -12.95
C VAL A 63 -12.59 -10.65 -11.57
N ASN A 64 -12.62 -11.97 -11.42
CA ASN A 64 -12.97 -12.64 -10.17
C ASN A 64 -11.81 -13.48 -9.62
N THR A 65 -10.85 -13.82 -10.47
CA THR A 65 -9.70 -14.67 -10.14
C THR A 65 -8.37 -13.99 -10.50
N PRO A 66 -7.24 -14.41 -9.89
CA PRO A 66 -5.92 -13.96 -10.29
C PRO A 66 -5.62 -14.20 -11.79
N GLU A 67 -6.12 -15.29 -12.36
CA GLU A 67 -5.94 -15.65 -13.76
C GLU A 67 -6.65 -14.67 -14.71
N ASP A 68 -7.82 -14.17 -14.32
CA ASP A 68 -8.56 -13.16 -15.08
C ASP A 68 -7.75 -11.85 -15.25
N VAL A 69 -6.87 -11.54 -14.30
CA VAL A 69 -6.00 -10.35 -14.36
C VAL A 69 -5.07 -10.42 -15.58
N VAL A 70 -4.47 -11.59 -15.82
CA VAL A 70 -3.54 -11.79 -16.94
C VAL A 70 -4.27 -11.59 -18.26
N ARG A 71 -5.49 -12.14 -18.38
CA ARG A 71 -6.36 -11.94 -19.55
C ARG A 71 -6.63 -10.46 -19.80
N VAL A 72 -7.11 -9.72 -18.80
CA VAL A 72 -7.44 -8.29 -18.94
C VAL A 72 -6.20 -7.44 -19.30
N ILE A 73 -5.03 -7.77 -18.74
CA ILE A 73 -3.78 -7.10 -19.12
C ILE A 73 -3.45 -7.34 -20.59
N HIS A 74 -3.59 -8.58 -21.07
CA HIS A 74 -3.33 -8.92 -22.46
C HIS A 74 -4.29 -8.19 -23.41
N GLU A 75 -5.59 -8.23 -23.13
CA GLU A 75 -6.62 -7.51 -23.88
C GLU A 75 -6.31 -6.02 -23.97
N HIS A 76 -6.03 -5.37 -22.82
CA HIS A 76 -5.70 -3.96 -22.78
C HIS A 76 -4.44 -3.62 -23.58
N ARG A 77 -3.37 -4.42 -23.46
CA ARG A 77 -2.13 -4.20 -24.22
C ARG A 77 -2.36 -4.32 -25.73
N GLN A 78 -3.21 -5.26 -26.17
CA GLN A 78 -3.56 -5.39 -27.58
C GLN A 78 -4.36 -4.17 -28.07
N GLU A 79 -5.34 -3.71 -27.31
CA GLU A 79 -6.08 -2.49 -27.61
C GLU A 79 -5.16 -1.28 -27.76
N GLN A 80 -4.20 -1.08 -26.84
CA GLN A 80 -3.26 0.04 -26.92
C GLN A 80 -2.35 -0.03 -28.15
N ARG A 81 -1.89 -1.23 -28.53
CA ARG A 81 -1.11 -1.43 -29.76
C ARG A 81 -1.93 -1.07 -31.00
N LEU A 82 -3.17 -1.53 -31.07
CA LEU A 82 -4.08 -1.22 -32.18
C LEU A 82 -4.38 0.28 -32.26
N ARG A 83 -4.57 0.95 -31.11
CA ARG A 83 -4.75 2.41 -31.03
C ARG A 83 -3.51 3.17 -31.49
N HIS A 84 -2.31 2.74 -31.08
CA HIS A 84 -1.05 3.34 -31.54
C HIS A 84 -0.83 3.14 -33.04
N ARG A 85 -1.17 1.97 -33.58
CA ARG A 85 -1.04 1.68 -35.01
C ARG A 85 -1.99 2.49 -35.89
N LYS A 86 -3.13 2.92 -35.33
CA LYS A 86 -4.14 3.75 -36.01
C LYS A 86 -3.89 5.26 -35.89
N ARG A 87 -2.91 5.71 -35.09
CA ARG A 87 -2.53 7.14 -35.05
C ARG A 87 -1.71 7.48 -36.30
N PRO A 88 -2.14 8.42 -37.15
CA PRO A 88 -1.34 8.84 -38.30
C PRO A 88 -0.03 9.45 -37.79
N ARG A 89 1.08 9.08 -38.42
CA ARG A 89 2.37 9.75 -38.21
C ARG A 89 2.21 11.18 -38.72
N LYS A 90 2.38 12.15 -37.82
CA LYS A 90 2.41 13.57 -38.16
C LYS A 90 3.76 13.92 -38.77
#